data_AF-A0A1N7N5G9-F1
#
_entry.id   AF-A0A1N7N5G9-F1
#
_cell.length_a   1.000
_cell.length_b   1.000
_cell.length_c   1.000
_cell.angle_alpha   90.00
_cell.angle_beta   90.00
_cell.angle_gamma   90.00
#
_symmetry.space_group_name_H-M   'P 1'
#
loop_
_entity.id
_entity.type
_entity.pdbx_description
1 polymer ?
#
loop_
_entity_poly.entity_id
_entity_poly.type
_entity_poly.pdbx_seq_one_letter_code
_entity_poly.pdbx_strand_id
1 'polypeptide(L)'
;MTEILFQPLGNPLAASRPMEKIADIDSRLTRTHYFDGRLLTAEDLERDQIYLDERLREAGKVLGEGVASGLELSFDRYSGLLTLEAGYGVTRHGRILQLDEQLTVNVTDSALISQLNKGKYRRFNRGLYAVVLNYVEVATDLAEVFPTDLASKRGAEYASVTEAVQLGLVPLPVPLAQQSELHTRASLIRALQDNKLVDDMIPGDSLPLGILAVRDDTPLWLDSELLRHPNRRDDSALSMKQDLHRQHENLFYDVLEHRESGGLPLEFSASDYFSLMPAAGSMPKACIDPERAVQSYFPDNYQIHIAPVRMAEVDLLLQESLPLPAVDLTSSETVDIIILVPLSNQNYGRYASQLERDPNISERKLRAFDPLRLTIYPRPAPHQLDTDKAVWRAIFNATEEDTLLYVRRPLRAAETQVSGIVLANGFDFPPVKKPTSSNTTVSTSDNNILTIANSPTDRGGVIVDEDDVIKRFLSLRAIGEFRMPRTEVEKKAFTWVEEKPGQEAEALQQLLFLLLRISPWYDPVLWRTIKALFQKNLIEKAQEILSENETGHPVMTAKLLVKLMASQGVSKTLLKQWEELAMKLEKA
;
A
#
# COMPACT_ATOMS: atom_id res chain seq x y z
N MET A 1 -11.58 -34.87 -33.76
CA MET A 1 -10.45 -34.01 -33.34
C MET A 1 -10.04 -33.20 -34.55
N THR A 2 -10.33 -31.91 -34.56
CA THR A 2 -9.87 -30.99 -35.60
C THR A 2 -8.49 -30.49 -35.19
N GLU A 3 -7.45 -31.00 -35.85
CA GLU A 3 -6.07 -30.53 -35.66
C GLU A 3 -5.98 -29.07 -36.09
N ILE A 4 -5.73 -28.17 -35.12
CA ILE A 4 -5.42 -26.76 -35.39
C ILE A 4 -3.93 -26.72 -35.74
N LEU A 5 -3.63 -26.64 -37.03
CA LEU A 5 -2.27 -26.55 -37.55
C LEU A 5 -1.79 -25.10 -37.47
N PHE A 6 -0.80 -24.83 -36.62
CA PHE A 6 -0.11 -23.54 -36.54
C PHE A 6 0.87 -23.40 -37.72
N GLN A 7 0.63 -22.45 -38.63
CA GLN A 7 1.60 -22.05 -39.65
C GLN A 7 2.31 -20.75 -39.24
N PRO A 8 3.65 -20.65 -39.35
CA PRO A 8 4.38 -19.41 -39.12
C PRO A 8 4.10 -18.40 -40.24
N LEU A 9 3.83 -17.15 -39.87
CA LEU A 9 3.53 -16.03 -40.78
C LEU A 9 4.71 -15.77 -41.73
N GLY A 10 4.55 -16.21 -42.98
CA GLY A 10 5.39 -15.81 -44.10
C GLY A 10 4.98 -14.43 -44.62
N ASN A 11 5.96 -13.52 -44.71
CA ASN A 11 6.02 -12.26 -45.44
C ASN A 11 4.69 -11.48 -45.64
N PRO A 12 4.47 -10.34 -44.94
CA PRO A 12 3.19 -9.60 -44.88
C PRO A 12 2.71 -8.96 -46.21
N LEU A 13 3.46 -9.07 -47.30
CA LEU A 13 3.12 -8.47 -48.61
C LEU A 13 2.13 -9.30 -49.45
N ALA A 14 1.71 -10.50 -49.01
CA ALA A 14 0.81 -11.37 -49.76
C ALA A 14 -0.64 -11.44 -49.22
N ALA A 15 -0.99 -10.67 -48.19
CA ALA A 15 -2.31 -10.73 -47.54
C ALA A 15 -3.32 -9.77 -48.19
N SER A 16 -3.80 -10.07 -49.40
CA SER A 16 -4.79 -9.25 -50.11
C SER A 16 -6.19 -9.87 -50.25
N ARG A 17 -6.57 -10.87 -49.42
CA ARG A 17 -7.96 -11.38 -49.28
C ARG A 17 -8.25 -11.99 -47.89
N PRO A 18 -9.51 -11.93 -47.42
CA PRO A 18 -9.91 -11.14 -46.26
C PRO A 18 -9.39 -11.75 -44.95
N MET A 19 -8.48 -11.06 -44.28
CA MET A 19 -8.11 -11.38 -42.89
C MET A 19 -9.22 -11.04 -41.89
N GLU A 20 -10.32 -10.40 -42.31
CA GLU A 20 -11.52 -10.13 -41.50
C GLU A 20 -12.14 -11.37 -40.85
N LYS A 21 -11.86 -12.59 -41.36
CA LYS A 21 -12.35 -13.84 -40.77
C LYS A 21 -11.40 -14.49 -39.77
N ILE A 22 -10.16 -13.99 -39.66
CA ILE A 22 -9.09 -14.58 -38.85
C ILE A 22 -8.63 -13.59 -37.76
N ALA A 23 -8.71 -12.29 -38.04
CA ALA A 23 -8.41 -11.24 -37.09
C ALA A 23 -9.70 -10.74 -36.42
N ASP A 24 -9.67 -10.61 -35.09
CA ASP A 24 -10.64 -9.83 -34.35
C ASP A 24 -10.33 -8.35 -34.61
N ILE A 25 -11.07 -7.73 -35.54
CA ILE A 25 -10.89 -6.33 -35.93
C ILE A 25 -11.75 -5.48 -35.00
N ASP A 26 -11.11 -4.74 -34.10
CA ASP A 26 -11.80 -3.72 -33.35
C ASP A 26 -12.11 -2.52 -34.26
N SER A 27 -13.41 -2.34 -34.56
CA SER A 27 -13.89 -1.22 -35.38
C SER A 27 -13.66 0.14 -34.73
N ARG A 28 -13.41 0.21 -33.41
CA ARG A 28 -13.12 1.47 -32.70
C ARG A 28 -11.66 1.89 -32.85
N LEU A 29 -10.77 0.94 -33.12
CA LEU A 29 -9.33 1.17 -33.31
C LEU A 29 -8.93 1.30 -34.79
N THR A 30 -9.76 1.95 -35.59
CA THR A 30 -9.45 2.26 -36.98
C THR A 30 -8.82 3.63 -37.09
N ARG A 31 -7.68 3.75 -37.79
CA ARG A 31 -6.99 5.01 -38.04
C ARG A 31 -6.93 5.35 -39.53
N THR A 32 -6.79 6.63 -39.84
CA THR A 32 -6.61 7.08 -41.22
C THR A 32 -5.21 6.68 -41.73
N HIS A 33 -5.15 6.04 -42.89
CA HIS A 33 -3.88 5.78 -43.58
C HIS A 33 -3.56 6.95 -44.52
N TYR A 34 -2.60 7.78 -44.12
CA TYR A 34 -2.09 8.90 -44.92
C TYR A 34 -1.09 8.42 -45.97
N PHE A 35 -1.27 8.87 -47.20
CA PHE A 35 -0.36 8.62 -48.31
C PHE A 35 -0.39 9.81 -49.28
N ASP A 36 0.68 9.95 -50.06
CA ASP A 36 0.81 11.05 -51.01
C ASP A 36 -0.31 11.03 -52.07
N GLY A 37 -0.98 12.16 -52.23
CA GLY A 37 -2.09 12.32 -53.18
C GLY A 37 -3.49 12.05 -52.61
N ARG A 38 -3.61 11.67 -51.32
CA ARG A 38 -4.91 11.64 -50.63
C ARG A 38 -5.35 13.06 -50.26
N LEU A 39 -6.63 13.38 -50.48
CA LEU A 39 -7.24 14.60 -49.97
C LEU A 39 -7.53 14.46 -48.48
N LEU A 40 -7.09 15.43 -47.67
CA LEU A 40 -7.40 15.49 -46.24
C LEU A 40 -8.84 15.95 -46.04
N THR A 41 -9.61 15.19 -45.26
CA THR A 41 -11.01 15.51 -44.93
C THR A 41 -11.21 15.69 -43.42
N ALA A 42 -12.30 16.33 -43.02
CA ALA A 42 -12.66 16.45 -41.59
C ALA A 42 -12.89 15.07 -40.95
N GLU A 43 -13.56 14.17 -41.68
CA GLU A 43 -13.81 12.79 -41.23
C GLU A 43 -12.51 12.01 -40.96
N ASP A 44 -11.45 12.28 -41.73
CA ASP A 44 -10.14 11.67 -41.52
C ASP A 44 -9.51 12.11 -40.18
N LEU A 45 -9.65 13.38 -39.83
CA LEU A 45 -9.15 13.95 -38.57
C LEU A 45 -9.99 13.53 -37.37
N GLU A 46 -11.32 13.50 -37.50
CA GLU A 46 -12.24 13.01 -36.47
C GLU A 46 -11.96 11.55 -36.12
N ARG A 47 -11.74 10.71 -37.14
CA ARG A 47 -11.37 9.30 -36.94
C ARG A 47 -10.06 9.16 -36.17
N ASP A 48 -9.07 10.00 -36.46
CA ASP A 48 -7.80 9.98 -35.74
C ASP A 48 -7.93 10.49 -34.31
N GLN A 49 -8.80 11.48 -34.04
CA GLN A 49 -9.11 11.93 -32.68
C GLN A 49 -9.74 10.81 -31.85
N ILE A 50 -10.75 10.12 -32.39
CA ILE A 50 -11.39 8.97 -31.74
C ILE A 50 -10.38 7.85 -31.49
N TYR A 51 -9.54 7.53 -32.49
CA TYR A 51 -8.49 6.52 -32.36
C TYR A 51 -7.52 6.84 -31.21
N LEU A 52 -7.07 8.09 -31.10
CA LEU A 52 -6.16 8.51 -30.04
C LEU A 52 -6.85 8.50 -28.67
N ASP A 53 -8.10 8.96 -28.57
CA ASP A 53 -8.88 8.91 -27.32
C ASP A 53 -9.08 7.47 -26.84
N GLU A 54 -9.46 6.54 -27.73
CA GLU A 54 -9.60 5.12 -27.39
C GLU A 54 -8.26 4.50 -26.96
N ARG A 55 -7.15 4.86 -27.61
CA ARG A 55 -5.81 4.39 -27.17
C ARG A 55 -5.42 4.93 -25.79
N LEU A 56 -5.77 6.17 -25.47
CA LEU A 56 -5.53 6.74 -24.15
C LEU A 56 -6.42 6.06 -23.10
N ARG A 57 -7.68 5.77 -23.44
CA ARG A 57 -8.60 4.99 -22.59
C ARG A 57 -8.07 3.59 -22.32
N GLU A 58 -7.52 2.89 -23.32
CA GLU A 58 -6.87 1.59 -23.11
C GLU A 58 -5.70 1.70 -22.12
N ALA A 59 -4.86 2.72 -22.26
CA ALA A 59 -3.76 2.96 -21.33
C ALA A 59 -4.28 3.24 -19.91
N GLY A 60 -5.36 4.01 -19.75
CA GLY A 60 -5.97 4.26 -18.46
C GLY A 60 -6.62 3.02 -17.84
N LYS A 61 -7.26 2.14 -18.62
CA LYS A 61 -7.74 0.84 -18.13
C LYS A 61 -6.61 -0.02 -17.56
N VAL A 62 -5.41 0.07 -18.13
CA VAL A 62 -4.22 -0.59 -17.58
C VAL A 62 -3.73 0.08 -16.29
N LEU A 63 -3.98 1.37 -16.06
CA LEU A 63 -3.67 1.99 -14.77
C LEU A 63 -4.61 1.51 -13.67
N GLY A 64 -5.89 1.30 -14.01
CA GLY A 64 -6.94 0.90 -13.08
C GLY A 64 -7.99 1.99 -12.91
N GLU A 65 -9.11 1.68 -12.27
CA GLU A 65 -10.17 2.64 -11.95
C GLU A 65 -10.08 3.09 -10.49
N GLY A 66 -10.54 4.32 -10.22
CA GLY A 66 -10.63 4.89 -8.87
C GLY A 66 -9.89 6.22 -8.71
N VAL A 67 -9.91 6.74 -7.49
CA VAL A 67 -9.26 8.01 -7.12
C VAL A 67 -7.77 7.77 -6.92
N ALA A 68 -6.93 8.48 -7.66
CA ALA A 68 -5.48 8.36 -7.54
C ALA A 68 -4.90 9.32 -6.49
N SER A 69 -5.41 10.56 -6.44
CA SER A 69 -5.00 11.56 -5.45
C SER A 69 -6.04 12.65 -5.30
N GLY A 70 -6.23 13.15 -4.08
CA GLY A 70 -7.15 14.26 -3.78
C GLY A 70 -8.61 13.88 -3.99
N LEU A 71 -9.36 14.77 -4.66
CA LEU A 71 -10.80 14.63 -4.90
C LEU A 71 -11.59 14.37 -3.61
N GLU A 72 -11.19 15.05 -2.54
CA GLU A 72 -11.87 14.97 -1.26
C GLU A 72 -13.18 15.77 -1.32
N LEU A 73 -14.27 15.08 -1.00
CA LEU A 73 -15.62 15.62 -1.08
C LEU A 73 -16.09 15.99 0.32
N SER A 74 -16.49 17.24 0.49
CA SER A 74 -17.05 17.76 1.73
C SER A 74 -18.39 18.44 1.47
N PHE A 75 -19.26 18.43 2.48
CA PHE A 75 -20.60 19.00 2.39
C PHE A 75 -20.90 19.84 3.63
N ASP A 76 -21.21 21.12 3.42
CA ASP A 76 -21.72 21.98 4.47
C ASP A 76 -23.25 21.96 4.49
N ARG A 77 -23.81 21.33 5.53
CA ARG A 77 -25.26 21.24 5.75
C ARG A 77 -25.94 22.60 5.87
N TYR A 78 -25.25 23.63 6.36
CA TYR A 78 -25.87 24.94 6.62
C TYR A 78 -25.98 25.79 5.35
N SER A 79 -24.92 25.83 4.54
CA SER A 79 -24.92 26.57 3.28
C SER A 79 -25.46 25.76 2.09
N GLY A 80 -25.52 24.44 2.21
CA GLY A 80 -25.89 23.55 1.10
C GLY A 80 -24.80 23.45 0.03
N LEU A 81 -23.57 23.87 0.35
CA LEU A 81 -22.43 23.84 -0.55
C LEU A 81 -21.76 22.47 -0.50
N LEU A 82 -21.58 21.90 -1.69
CA LEU A 82 -20.77 20.72 -1.94
C LEU A 82 -19.43 21.19 -2.50
N THR A 83 -18.35 20.84 -1.82
CA THR A 83 -16.98 21.26 -2.13
C THR A 83 -16.13 20.04 -2.46
N LEU A 84 -15.47 20.09 -3.62
CA LEU A 84 -14.56 19.05 -4.09
C LEU A 84 -13.16 19.65 -4.25
N GLU A 85 -12.19 19.06 -3.56
CA GLU A 85 -10.79 19.46 -3.66
C GLU A 85 -10.15 19.03 -4.99
N ALA A 86 -9.10 19.76 -5.38
CA ALA A 86 -8.30 19.43 -6.55
C ALA A 86 -7.72 18.02 -6.45
N GLY A 87 -7.56 17.36 -7.59
CA GLY A 87 -7.11 15.97 -7.63
C GLY A 87 -7.39 15.32 -8.96
N TYR A 88 -7.11 14.02 -9.03
CA TYR A 88 -7.32 13.25 -10.24
C TYR A 88 -7.63 11.78 -9.96
N GLY A 89 -8.29 11.16 -10.92
CA GLY A 89 -8.66 9.75 -10.87
C GLY A 89 -8.90 9.20 -12.27
N VAL A 90 -9.12 7.90 -12.32
CA VAL A 90 -9.35 7.18 -13.56
C VAL A 90 -10.72 6.53 -13.51
N THR A 91 -11.51 6.74 -14.56
CA THR A 91 -12.85 6.18 -14.71
C THR A 91 -12.80 4.72 -15.12
N ARG A 92 -13.94 4.01 -15.03
CA ARG A 92 -14.08 2.61 -15.49
C ARG A 92 -13.72 2.42 -16.96
N HIS A 93 -14.02 3.40 -17.80
CA HIS A 93 -13.65 3.36 -19.21
C HIS A 93 -12.19 3.77 -19.48
N GLY A 94 -11.39 4.03 -18.43
CA GLY A 94 -9.97 4.37 -18.53
C GLY A 94 -9.71 5.83 -18.90
N ARG A 95 -10.73 6.70 -18.84
CA ARG A 95 -10.52 8.14 -19.00
C ARG A 95 -9.96 8.73 -17.72
N ILE A 96 -8.93 9.55 -17.84
CA ILE A 96 -8.34 10.29 -16.72
C ILE A 96 -9.15 11.56 -16.52
N LEU A 97 -9.63 11.80 -15.29
CA LEU A 97 -10.28 13.03 -14.89
C LEU A 97 -9.35 13.79 -13.96
N GLN A 98 -9.08 15.05 -14.29
CA GLN A 98 -8.24 15.94 -13.51
C GLN A 98 -9.02 17.21 -13.17
N LEU A 99 -8.98 17.59 -11.91
CA LEU A 99 -9.52 18.83 -11.39
C LEU A 99 -8.35 19.64 -10.81
N ASP A 100 -8.03 20.76 -11.45
CA ASP A 100 -6.88 21.60 -11.08
C ASP A 100 -7.15 22.52 -9.89
N GLU A 101 -8.40 22.98 -9.75
CA GLU A 101 -8.84 23.92 -8.71
C GLU A 101 -10.07 23.39 -7.98
N GLN A 102 -10.28 23.85 -6.75
CA GLN A 102 -11.43 23.46 -5.95
C GLN A 102 -12.75 23.78 -6.67
N LEU A 103 -13.63 22.79 -6.79
CA LEU A 103 -14.95 22.94 -7.38
C LEU A 103 -16.01 23.06 -6.29
N THR A 104 -16.81 24.13 -6.33
CA THR A 104 -17.89 24.36 -5.36
C THR A 104 -19.23 24.44 -6.09
N VAL A 105 -20.22 23.68 -5.61
CA VAL A 105 -21.57 23.64 -6.18
C VAL A 105 -22.61 23.80 -5.08
N ASN A 106 -23.58 24.68 -5.28
CA ASN A 106 -24.71 24.81 -4.37
C ASN A 106 -25.83 23.83 -4.77
N VAL A 107 -26.08 22.83 -3.92
CA VAL A 107 -27.09 21.78 -4.17
C VAL A 107 -28.50 22.24 -3.80
N THR A 108 -28.67 23.42 -3.20
CA THR A 108 -29.99 23.99 -2.87
C THR A 108 -30.51 24.98 -3.93
N ASP A 109 -29.68 25.36 -4.91
CA ASP A 109 -30.06 26.30 -5.95
C ASP A 109 -30.94 25.65 -7.03
N SER A 110 -32.25 25.68 -6.80
CA SER A 110 -33.25 25.14 -7.75
C SER A 110 -33.21 25.78 -9.14
N ALA A 111 -32.76 27.04 -9.26
CA ALA A 111 -32.67 27.72 -10.56
C ALA A 111 -31.48 27.18 -11.36
N LEU A 112 -30.31 27.07 -10.70
CA LEU A 112 -29.13 26.44 -11.27
C LEU A 112 -29.41 24.99 -11.66
N ILE A 113 -30.05 24.21 -10.77
CA ILE A 113 -30.44 22.81 -11.05
C ILE A 113 -31.34 22.74 -12.29
N SER A 114 -32.35 23.59 -12.39
CA SER A 114 -33.24 23.63 -13.55
C SER A 114 -32.50 24.01 -14.82
N GLN A 115 -31.56 24.96 -14.76
CA GLN A 115 -30.77 25.37 -15.92
C GLN A 115 -29.86 24.24 -16.42
N LEU A 116 -29.11 23.61 -15.52
CA LEU A 116 -28.19 22.50 -15.84
C LEU A 116 -28.95 21.28 -16.39
N ASN A 117 -30.17 21.03 -15.91
CA ASN A 117 -31.00 19.90 -16.35
C ASN A 117 -31.96 20.24 -17.50
N LYS A 118 -31.77 21.37 -18.20
CA LYS A 118 -32.65 21.81 -19.32
C LYS A 118 -34.15 21.80 -18.96
N GLY A 119 -34.46 22.12 -17.70
CA GLY A 119 -35.81 22.16 -17.15
C GLY A 119 -36.44 20.80 -16.83
N LYS A 120 -35.75 19.67 -17.08
CA LYS A 120 -36.26 18.31 -16.80
C LYS A 120 -36.37 18.02 -15.32
N TYR A 121 -35.39 18.47 -14.54
CA TYR A 121 -35.36 18.35 -13.09
C TYR A 121 -35.26 19.75 -12.48
N ARG A 122 -36.15 20.06 -11.54
CA ARG A 122 -36.17 21.35 -10.82
C ARG A 122 -35.89 21.19 -9.33
N ARG A 123 -36.07 19.98 -8.82
CA ARG A 123 -35.97 19.60 -7.42
C ARG A 123 -35.49 18.16 -7.32
N PHE A 124 -34.88 17.83 -6.21
CA PHE A 124 -34.49 16.47 -5.89
C PHE A 124 -35.64 15.71 -5.24
N ASN A 125 -35.86 14.50 -5.71
CA ASN A 125 -36.78 13.58 -5.05
C ASN A 125 -36.12 13.05 -3.78
N ARG A 126 -36.93 12.55 -2.85
CA ARG A 126 -36.41 11.81 -1.70
C ARG A 126 -35.65 10.59 -2.20
N GLY A 127 -34.39 10.45 -1.81
CA GLY A 127 -33.55 9.33 -2.22
C GLY A 127 -32.09 9.50 -1.85
N LEU A 128 -31.30 8.50 -2.23
CA LEU A 128 -29.85 8.53 -2.18
C LEU A 128 -29.33 8.84 -3.58
N TYR A 129 -28.32 9.70 -3.66
CA TYR A 129 -27.69 10.11 -4.90
C TYR A 129 -26.19 9.84 -4.82
N ALA A 130 -25.63 9.13 -5.80
CA ALA A 130 -24.18 9.06 -5.96
C ALA A 130 -23.68 10.41 -6.48
N VAL A 131 -22.70 10.98 -5.80
CA VAL A 131 -21.95 12.14 -6.29
C VAL A 131 -20.87 11.62 -7.21
N VAL A 132 -20.91 12.06 -8.46
CA VAL A 132 -19.99 11.58 -9.50
C VAL A 132 -19.30 12.75 -10.17
N LEU A 133 -18.06 12.53 -10.57
CA LEU A 133 -17.28 13.45 -11.36
C LEU A 133 -17.31 12.98 -12.82
N ASN A 134 -17.83 13.80 -13.73
CA ASN A 134 -18.08 13.45 -15.12
C ASN A 134 -17.17 14.21 -16.07
N TYR A 135 -16.71 13.56 -17.12
CA TYR A 135 -16.13 14.23 -18.28
C TYR A 135 -17.23 14.97 -19.08
N VAL A 136 -16.95 16.22 -19.47
CA VAL A 136 -17.85 17.02 -20.30
C VAL A 136 -17.04 17.81 -21.33
N GLU A 137 -17.49 17.79 -22.56
CA GLU A 137 -17.01 18.68 -23.62
C GLU A 137 -17.88 19.93 -23.67
N VAL A 138 -17.24 21.09 -23.48
CA VAL A 138 -17.90 22.39 -23.59
C VAL A 138 -17.47 23.02 -24.90
N ALA A 139 -18.39 23.08 -25.86
CA ALA A 139 -18.16 23.78 -27.12
C ALA A 139 -18.06 25.29 -26.88
N THR A 140 -16.92 25.86 -27.25
CA THR A 140 -16.55 27.25 -27.05
C THR A 140 -16.25 27.92 -28.39
N ASP A 141 -16.37 29.25 -28.42
CA ASP A 141 -16.16 30.08 -29.61
C ASP A 141 -17.10 29.77 -30.79
N LEU A 142 -17.28 30.74 -31.69
CA LEU A 142 -18.08 30.56 -32.91
C LEU A 142 -17.22 30.86 -34.13
N ALA A 143 -17.24 29.94 -35.09
CA ALA A 143 -16.64 30.09 -36.41
C ALA A 143 -17.74 30.23 -37.47
N GLU A 144 -17.51 31.11 -38.44
CA GLU A 144 -18.36 31.21 -39.61
C GLU A 144 -18.14 29.97 -40.50
N VAL A 145 -19.22 29.23 -40.76
CA VAL A 145 -19.19 28.11 -41.70
C VAL A 145 -19.36 28.66 -43.10
N PHE A 146 -18.30 28.55 -43.90
CA PHE A 146 -18.37 28.91 -45.31
C PHE A 146 -19.21 27.88 -46.08
N PRO A 147 -20.17 28.33 -46.88
CA PRO A 147 -21.04 27.44 -47.64
C PRO A 147 -20.23 26.61 -48.63
N THR A 148 -20.40 25.29 -48.60
CA THR A 148 -19.72 24.34 -49.49
C THR A 148 -20.22 24.43 -50.94
N ASP A 149 -21.39 25.03 -51.14
CA ASP A 149 -21.99 25.28 -52.46
C ASP A 149 -22.68 26.66 -52.51
N LEU A 150 -22.79 27.26 -53.69
CA LEU A 150 -23.38 28.59 -53.94
C LEU A 150 -24.84 28.70 -53.46
N ALA A 151 -25.56 27.59 -53.36
CA ALA A 151 -26.94 27.53 -52.89
C ALA A 151 -27.06 27.31 -51.36
N SER A 152 -25.96 26.94 -50.68
CA SER A 152 -25.98 26.67 -49.24
C SER A 152 -25.90 27.96 -48.41
N LYS A 153 -26.60 27.97 -47.27
CA LYS A 153 -26.64 29.14 -46.38
C LYS A 153 -25.38 29.18 -45.53
N ARG A 154 -24.84 30.38 -45.31
CA ARG A 154 -23.82 30.61 -44.27
C ARG A 154 -24.37 30.17 -42.91
N GLY A 155 -23.56 29.45 -42.16
CA GLY A 155 -23.86 29.01 -40.80
C GLY A 155 -22.84 29.55 -39.81
N ALA A 156 -23.08 29.31 -38.53
CA ALA A 156 -22.07 29.45 -37.50
C ALA A 156 -22.02 28.13 -36.74
N GLU A 157 -20.82 27.64 -36.49
CA GLU A 157 -20.55 26.41 -35.75
C GLU A 157 -19.50 26.70 -34.68
N TYR A 158 -19.29 25.78 -33.74
CA TYR A 158 -18.35 25.99 -32.66
C TYR A 158 -16.91 25.94 -33.19
N ALA A 159 -16.07 26.88 -32.76
CA ALA A 159 -14.69 26.96 -33.26
C ALA A 159 -13.71 26.12 -32.42
N SER A 160 -14.03 25.90 -31.14
CA SER A 160 -13.20 25.13 -30.22
C SER A 160 -14.07 24.24 -29.33
N VAL A 161 -13.51 23.14 -28.86
CA VAL A 161 -14.13 22.29 -27.84
C VAL A 161 -13.16 22.24 -26.68
N THR A 162 -13.61 22.66 -25.50
CA THR A 162 -12.82 22.62 -24.28
C THR A 162 -13.25 21.41 -23.47
N GLU A 163 -12.29 20.55 -23.15
CA GLU A 163 -12.51 19.43 -22.23
C GLU A 163 -12.58 19.95 -20.80
N ALA A 164 -13.59 19.52 -20.07
CA ALA A 164 -13.82 19.92 -18.70
C ALA A 164 -14.36 18.76 -17.87
N VAL A 165 -14.48 19.02 -16.57
CA VAL A 165 -15.01 18.07 -15.61
C VAL A 165 -16.17 18.72 -14.86
N GLN A 166 -17.25 17.97 -14.64
CA GLN A 166 -18.47 18.47 -14.01
C GLN A 166 -18.94 17.51 -12.90
N LEU A 167 -19.38 18.06 -11.77
CA LEU A 167 -20.09 17.30 -10.74
C LEU A 167 -21.51 16.96 -11.18
N GLY A 168 -21.88 15.70 -11.01
CA GLY A 168 -23.21 15.16 -11.28
C GLY A 168 -23.77 14.41 -10.07
N LEU A 169 -25.10 14.29 -10.04
CA LEU A 169 -25.83 13.47 -9.07
C LEU A 169 -26.59 12.38 -9.81
N VAL A 170 -26.31 11.13 -9.48
CA VAL A 170 -26.97 9.96 -10.07
C VAL A 170 -27.88 9.32 -9.00
N PRO A 171 -29.21 9.22 -9.22
CA PRO A 171 -30.10 8.60 -8.25
C PRO A 171 -29.79 7.11 -8.10
N LEU A 172 -29.64 6.65 -6.86
CA LEU A 172 -29.42 5.24 -6.55
C LEU A 172 -30.74 4.48 -6.40
N PRO A 173 -30.80 3.19 -6.77
CA PRO A 173 -32.00 2.36 -6.63
C PRO A 173 -32.28 1.93 -5.18
N VAL A 174 -31.52 2.46 -4.22
CA VAL A 174 -31.62 2.13 -2.79
C VAL A 174 -32.51 3.15 -2.09
N PRO A 175 -33.58 2.72 -1.39
CA PRO A 175 -34.48 3.65 -0.72
C PRO A 175 -33.79 4.31 0.49
N LEU A 176 -34.03 5.60 0.68
CA LEU A 176 -33.61 6.32 1.89
C LEU A 176 -34.47 5.87 3.10
N ALA A 177 -33.86 5.12 4.01
CA ALA A 177 -34.48 4.67 5.26
C ALA A 177 -34.96 5.85 6.13
N GLN A 178 -35.96 5.61 6.98
CA GLN A 178 -36.44 6.61 7.95
C GLN A 178 -35.63 6.64 9.26
N GLN A 179 -34.61 5.79 9.36
CA GLN A 179 -33.75 5.69 10.55
C GLN A 179 -32.80 6.89 10.65
N SER A 180 -31.96 6.93 11.69
CA SER A 180 -30.94 7.96 11.80
C SER A 180 -29.90 7.81 10.69
N GLU A 181 -29.18 8.91 10.43
CA GLU A 181 -28.11 9.01 9.45
C GLU A 181 -27.07 7.88 9.61
N LEU A 182 -26.54 7.70 10.82
CA LEU A 182 -25.50 6.73 11.12
C LEU A 182 -25.95 5.28 10.84
N HIS A 183 -27.16 4.90 11.23
CA HIS A 183 -27.70 3.56 10.96
C HIS A 183 -27.95 3.33 9.45
N THR A 184 -28.36 4.37 8.74
CA THR A 184 -28.57 4.31 7.30
C THR A 184 -27.23 4.07 6.60
N ARG A 185 -26.18 4.81 6.96
CA ARG A 185 -24.82 4.64 6.43
C ARG A 185 -24.26 3.26 6.75
N ALA A 186 -24.40 2.77 7.99
CA ALA A 186 -23.97 1.41 8.36
C ALA A 186 -24.70 0.32 7.56
N SER A 187 -25.98 0.50 7.27
CA SER A 187 -26.76 -0.43 6.45
C SER A 187 -26.30 -0.40 4.98
N LEU A 188 -25.92 0.78 4.48
CA LEU A 188 -25.40 0.94 3.12
C LEU A 188 -24.05 0.26 2.92
N ILE A 189 -23.15 0.29 3.92
CA ILE A 189 -21.86 -0.42 3.85
C ILE A 189 -22.07 -1.90 3.50
N ARG A 190 -23.02 -2.57 4.18
CA ARG A 190 -23.37 -3.97 3.87
C ARG A 190 -24.03 -4.11 2.49
N ALA A 191 -24.97 -3.22 2.16
CA ALA A 191 -25.72 -3.31 0.91
C ALA A 191 -24.86 -3.06 -0.34
N LEU A 192 -23.81 -2.25 -0.22
CA LEU A 192 -22.95 -1.80 -1.31
C LEU A 192 -21.60 -2.52 -1.35
N GLN A 193 -21.35 -3.52 -0.51
CA GLN A 193 -20.06 -4.21 -0.43
C GLN A 193 -19.59 -4.79 -1.77
N ASP A 194 -20.52 -5.26 -2.60
CA ASP A 194 -20.25 -5.86 -3.91
C ASP A 194 -20.30 -4.85 -5.07
N ASN A 195 -20.74 -3.59 -4.84
CA ASN A 195 -21.00 -2.52 -5.82
C ASN A 195 -21.87 -2.85 -7.06
N LYS A 196 -22.22 -4.13 -7.30
CA LYS A 196 -23.00 -4.61 -8.46
C LYS A 196 -24.34 -3.91 -8.66
N LEU A 197 -24.98 -3.46 -7.57
CA LEU A 197 -26.27 -2.75 -7.64
C LEU A 197 -26.15 -1.35 -8.26
N VAL A 198 -24.96 -0.77 -8.21
CA VAL A 198 -24.71 0.64 -8.53
C VAL A 198 -23.89 0.78 -9.82
N ASP A 199 -23.05 -0.20 -10.11
CA ASP A 199 -22.21 -0.29 -11.31
C ASP A 199 -22.95 -0.02 -12.63
N ASP A 200 -24.14 -0.56 -12.82
CA ASP A 200 -24.92 -0.37 -14.05
C ASP A 200 -25.57 1.02 -14.14
N MET A 201 -25.69 1.73 -13.01
CA MET A 201 -26.38 3.03 -12.92
C MET A 201 -25.42 4.21 -13.07
N ILE A 202 -24.17 4.05 -12.62
CA ILE A 202 -23.14 5.07 -12.74
C ILE A 202 -22.55 5.00 -14.16
N PRO A 203 -22.50 6.11 -14.92
CA PRO A 203 -21.87 6.10 -16.23
C PRO A 203 -20.40 5.70 -16.15
N GLY A 204 -19.90 4.88 -17.07
CA GLY A 204 -18.52 4.39 -17.02
C GLY A 204 -17.44 5.46 -17.30
N ASP A 205 -17.84 6.63 -17.81
CA ASP A 205 -17.01 7.84 -17.97
C ASP A 205 -17.05 8.76 -16.74
N SER A 206 -17.64 8.26 -15.64
CA SER A 206 -17.78 8.97 -14.37
C SER A 206 -16.95 8.32 -13.28
N LEU A 207 -16.47 9.13 -12.34
CA LEU A 207 -15.78 8.67 -11.14
C LEU A 207 -16.67 8.88 -9.90
N PRO A 208 -17.05 7.82 -9.16
CA PRO A 208 -17.82 7.95 -7.93
C PRO A 208 -16.98 8.56 -6.80
N LEU A 209 -17.55 9.53 -6.10
CA LEU A 209 -16.90 10.26 -5.02
C LEU A 209 -17.57 10.12 -3.65
N GLY A 210 -18.83 9.67 -3.62
CA GLY A 210 -19.59 9.60 -2.37
C GLY A 210 -21.09 9.42 -2.58
N ILE A 211 -21.84 9.38 -1.48
CA ILE A 211 -23.30 9.33 -1.46
C ILE A 211 -23.86 10.54 -0.72
N LEU A 212 -24.76 11.27 -1.38
CA LEU A 212 -25.55 12.35 -0.82
C LEU A 212 -26.99 11.88 -0.56
N ALA A 213 -27.45 12.02 0.68
CA ALA A 213 -28.85 11.77 1.01
C ALA A 213 -29.68 13.04 0.88
N VAL A 214 -30.82 12.94 0.20
CA VAL A 214 -31.74 14.07 0.00
C VAL A 214 -33.14 13.70 0.45
N ARG A 215 -33.78 14.59 1.20
CA ARG A 215 -35.17 14.46 1.63
C ARG A 215 -35.91 15.75 1.35
N ASP A 216 -36.98 15.64 0.57
CA ASP A 216 -37.87 16.78 0.26
C ASP A 216 -37.10 18.00 -0.26
N ASP A 217 -36.23 17.79 -1.26
CA ASP A 217 -35.37 18.83 -1.88
C ASP A 217 -34.28 19.42 -0.97
N THR A 218 -34.08 18.86 0.23
CA THR A 218 -33.04 19.30 1.17
C THR A 218 -31.96 18.22 1.33
N PRO A 219 -30.68 18.52 1.04
CA PRO A 219 -29.59 17.60 1.31
C PRO A 219 -29.41 17.43 2.82
N LEU A 220 -29.36 16.19 3.29
CA LEU A 220 -29.30 15.84 4.71
C LEU A 220 -27.86 15.61 5.16
N TRP A 221 -27.18 14.70 4.49
CA TRP A 221 -25.84 14.25 4.86
C TRP A 221 -25.10 13.69 3.65
N LEU A 222 -23.77 13.70 3.76
CA LEU A 222 -22.85 13.17 2.78
C LEU A 222 -22.01 12.07 3.44
N ASP A 223 -21.82 10.95 2.73
CA ASP A 223 -20.75 10.00 3.01
C ASP A 223 -19.75 10.05 1.86
N SER A 224 -18.52 10.47 2.13
CA SER A 224 -17.44 10.62 1.15
C SER A 224 -16.69 9.33 0.84
N GLU A 225 -16.88 8.26 1.62
CA GLU A 225 -16.14 7.00 1.43
C GLU A 225 -16.99 5.87 0.86
N LEU A 226 -18.32 5.97 0.93
CA LEU A 226 -19.21 5.06 0.22
C LEU A 226 -19.09 5.26 -1.31
N LEU A 227 -18.97 4.16 -2.06
CA LEU A 227 -18.70 4.09 -3.52
C LEU A 227 -17.32 4.60 -3.98
N ARG A 228 -16.64 5.43 -3.17
CA ARG A 228 -15.28 5.88 -3.43
C ARG A 228 -14.29 4.75 -3.15
N HIS A 229 -13.32 4.56 -4.04
CA HIS A 229 -12.20 3.65 -3.80
C HIS A 229 -10.90 4.19 -4.40
N PRO A 230 -9.73 3.78 -3.86
CA PRO A 230 -8.43 4.10 -4.45
C PRO A 230 -8.28 3.52 -5.85
N ASN A 231 -7.43 4.15 -6.65
CA ASN A 231 -7.09 3.68 -7.98
C ASN A 231 -6.49 2.27 -7.94
N ARG A 232 -7.17 1.31 -8.58
CA ARG A 232 -6.74 -0.09 -8.67
C ARG A 232 -7.21 -0.75 -9.97
N ARG A 233 -6.46 -1.74 -10.44
CA ARG A 233 -6.74 -2.47 -11.69
C ARG A 233 -7.91 -3.43 -11.58
N ASP A 234 -7.92 -4.21 -10.50
CA ASP A 234 -8.88 -5.28 -10.27
C ASP A 234 -9.47 -5.16 -8.86
N ASP A 235 -10.76 -5.47 -8.75
CA ASP A 235 -11.45 -5.64 -7.48
C ASP A 235 -11.09 -7.00 -6.86
N SER A 236 -9.91 -7.07 -6.23
CA SER A 236 -9.53 -8.23 -5.45
C SER A 236 -10.34 -8.31 -4.15
N ALA A 237 -10.51 -9.53 -3.61
CA ALA A 237 -11.16 -9.70 -2.31
C ALA A 237 -10.43 -8.96 -1.16
N LEU A 238 -9.12 -8.73 -1.28
CA LEU A 238 -8.37 -7.92 -0.32
C LEU A 238 -8.73 -6.43 -0.45
N SER A 239 -8.87 -5.93 -1.68
CA SER A 239 -9.22 -4.54 -1.97
C SER A 239 -10.61 -4.18 -1.41
N MET A 240 -11.59 -5.09 -1.56
CA MET A 240 -12.92 -4.93 -0.96
C MET A 240 -12.86 -4.86 0.58
N LYS A 241 -11.97 -5.62 1.22
CA LYS A 241 -11.78 -5.60 2.68
C LYS A 241 -11.11 -4.31 3.15
N GLN A 242 -10.18 -3.78 2.37
CA GLN A 242 -9.55 -2.48 2.64
C GLN A 242 -10.56 -1.34 2.51
N ASP A 243 -11.46 -1.39 1.53
CA ASP A 243 -12.55 -0.41 1.41
C ASP A 243 -13.53 -0.51 2.56
N LEU A 244 -13.92 -1.73 2.97
CA LEU A 244 -14.75 -1.94 4.15
C LEU A 244 -14.10 -1.35 5.41
N HIS A 245 -12.80 -1.55 5.58
CA HIS A 245 -12.06 -0.97 6.70
C HIS A 245 -12.11 0.57 6.66
N ARG A 246 -11.81 1.20 5.52
CA ARG A 246 -11.86 2.66 5.35
C ARG A 246 -13.25 3.24 5.63
N GLN A 247 -14.29 2.63 5.06
CA GLN A 247 -15.68 3.03 5.25
C GLN A 247 -16.12 2.89 6.71
N HIS A 248 -15.72 1.79 7.36
CA HIS A 248 -16.01 1.56 8.77
C HIS A 248 -15.30 2.58 9.67
N GLU A 249 -14.00 2.84 9.47
CA GLU A 249 -13.26 3.82 10.26
C GLU A 249 -13.86 5.22 10.14
N ASN A 250 -14.20 5.66 8.92
CA ASN A 250 -14.86 6.95 8.71
C ASN A 250 -16.19 7.05 9.48
N LEU A 251 -17.05 6.04 9.33
CA LEU A 251 -18.33 6.00 10.06
C LEU A 251 -18.13 5.89 11.57
N PHE A 252 -17.08 5.20 12.03
CA PHE A 252 -16.75 5.07 13.45
C PHE A 252 -16.38 6.42 14.07
N TYR A 253 -15.57 7.24 13.39
CA TYR A 253 -15.27 8.59 13.84
C TYR A 253 -16.53 9.47 13.90
N ASP A 254 -17.41 9.37 12.91
CA ASP A 254 -18.70 10.10 12.91
C ASP A 254 -19.60 9.68 14.09
N VAL A 255 -19.59 8.38 14.46
CA VAL A 255 -20.32 7.88 15.64
C VAL A 255 -19.71 8.45 16.93
N LEU A 256 -18.39 8.50 17.05
CA LEU A 256 -17.73 9.08 18.22
C LEU A 256 -18.07 10.57 18.36
N GLU A 257 -17.91 11.36 17.28
CA GLU A 257 -18.23 12.78 17.27
C GLU A 257 -19.70 13.05 17.61
N HIS A 258 -20.61 12.24 17.07
CA HIS A 258 -22.04 12.34 17.37
C HIS A 258 -22.34 12.08 18.86
N ARG A 259 -21.63 11.13 19.49
CA ARG A 259 -21.84 10.82 20.91
C ARG A 259 -21.23 11.89 21.82
N GLU A 260 -20.03 12.37 21.51
CA GLU A 260 -19.36 13.42 22.26
C GLU A 260 -20.15 14.73 22.23
N SER A 261 -20.57 15.17 21.04
CA SER A 261 -21.41 16.37 20.87
C SER A 261 -22.79 16.22 21.52
N GLY A 262 -23.32 15.00 21.58
CA GLY A 262 -24.57 14.66 22.26
C GLY A 262 -24.47 14.46 23.77
N GLY A 263 -23.26 14.48 24.35
CA GLY A 263 -23.03 14.17 25.77
C GLY A 263 -23.38 12.72 26.15
N LEU A 264 -23.39 11.81 25.17
CA LEU A 264 -23.62 10.38 25.38
C LEU A 264 -22.33 9.70 25.84
N PRO A 265 -22.41 8.65 26.68
CA PRO A 265 -21.21 7.92 27.11
C PRO A 265 -20.53 7.24 25.92
N LEU A 266 -19.20 7.20 25.90
CA LEU A 266 -18.41 6.47 24.91
C LEU A 266 -18.43 4.95 25.12
N GLU A 267 -19.10 4.47 26.16
CA GLU A 267 -19.43 3.06 26.35
C GLU A 267 -20.70 2.72 25.53
N PHE A 268 -20.54 1.90 24.49
CA PHE A 268 -21.65 1.42 23.65
C PHE A 268 -21.33 0.10 22.96
N SER A 269 -22.36 -0.62 22.50
CA SER A 269 -22.18 -1.85 21.74
C SER A 269 -22.01 -1.56 20.25
N ALA A 270 -21.07 -2.22 19.60
CA ALA A 270 -20.86 -2.13 18.16
C ALA A 270 -22.12 -2.51 17.38
N SER A 271 -22.93 -3.44 17.91
CA SER A 271 -24.17 -3.92 17.27
C SER A 271 -25.28 -2.86 17.24
N ASP A 272 -25.17 -1.80 18.04
CA ASP A 272 -26.13 -0.70 18.02
C ASP A 272 -26.06 0.07 16.70
N TYR A 273 -24.87 0.20 16.12
CA TYR A 273 -24.64 0.99 14.90
C TYR A 273 -24.27 0.13 13.70
N PHE A 274 -23.40 -0.86 13.89
CA PHE A 274 -22.79 -1.62 12.81
C PHE A 274 -23.45 -2.98 12.65
N SER A 275 -23.67 -3.38 11.41
CA SER A 275 -24.07 -4.75 11.08
C SER A 275 -22.86 -5.59 10.66
N LEU A 276 -21.95 -4.99 9.90
CA LEU A 276 -20.75 -5.62 9.36
C LEU A 276 -19.54 -4.78 9.75
N MET A 277 -18.51 -5.45 10.26
CA MET A 277 -17.25 -4.83 10.66
C MET A 277 -16.07 -5.43 9.88
N PRO A 278 -15.00 -4.66 9.65
CA PRO A 278 -13.75 -5.21 9.13
C PRO A 278 -13.12 -6.19 10.12
N ALA A 279 -12.13 -6.95 9.65
CA ALA A 279 -11.39 -7.86 10.52
C ALA A 279 -10.54 -7.12 11.56
N ALA A 280 -10.13 -5.88 11.28
CA ALA A 280 -9.40 -5.03 12.19
C ALA A 280 -9.91 -3.59 12.08
N GLY A 281 -9.84 -2.84 13.17
CA GLY A 281 -10.29 -1.46 13.23
C GLY A 281 -10.17 -0.84 14.62
N SER A 282 -10.70 0.37 14.76
CA SER A 282 -10.70 1.12 16.01
C SER A 282 -11.91 0.79 16.88
N MET A 283 -11.75 0.93 18.19
CA MET A 283 -12.80 0.78 19.19
C MET A 283 -12.61 1.77 20.35
N PRO A 284 -13.68 2.15 21.08
CA PRO A 284 -13.57 3.09 22.19
C PRO A 284 -12.92 2.41 23.41
N LYS A 285 -11.96 3.10 24.05
CA LYS A 285 -11.31 2.65 25.29
C LYS A 285 -12.30 2.47 26.44
N ALA A 286 -13.35 3.29 26.49
CA ALA A 286 -14.40 3.26 27.51
C ALA A 286 -15.20 1.94 27.53
N CYS A 287 -15.21 1.16 26.44
CA CYS A 287 -15.92 -0.10 26.37
C CYS A 287 -15.21 -1.28 27.05
N ILE A 288 -14.06 -1.05 27.68
CA ILE A 288 -13.26 -2.08 28.35
C ILE A 288 -12.99 -1.67 29.78
N ASP A 289 -13.41 -2.51 30.73
CA ASP A 289 -12.98 -2.46 32.12
C ASP A 289 -11.96 -3.57 32.38
N PRO A 290 -10.65 -3.26 32.34
CA PRO A 290 -9.61 -4.26 32.53
C PRO A 290 -9.52 -4.75 33.98
N GLU A 291 -10.10 -4.03 34.95
CA GLU A 291 -10.06 -4.44 36.36
C GLU A 291 -11.11 -5.49 36.70
N ARG A 292 -12.25 -5.41 36.02
CA ARG A 292 -13.35 -6.37 36.16
C ARG A 292 -13.31 -7.45 35.06
N ALA A 293 -12.40 -7.30 34.09
CA ALA A 293 -12.32 -8.11 32.88
C ALA A 293 -13.67 -8.15 32.13
N VAL A 294 -14.30 -6.98 31.98
CA VAL A 294 -15.58 -6.80 31.29
C VAL A 294 -15.36 -5.99 30.02
N GLN A 295 -16.09 -6.35 28.96
CA GLN A 295 -16.16 -5.60 27.72
C GLN A 295 -17.63 -5.41 27.33
N SER A 296 -17.96 -4.27 26.73
CA SER A 296 -19.33 -3.93 26.30
C SER A 296 -19.46 -3.66 24.79
N TYR A 297 -18.35 -3.68 24.04
CA TYR A 297 -18.34 -3.33 22.62
C TYR A 297 -18.84 -4.48 21.74
N PHE A 298 -18.27 -5.67 21.88
CA PHE A 298 -18.65 -6.84 21.10
C PHE A 298 -19.77 -7.64 21.79
N PRO A 299 -20.58 -8.38 21.04
CA PRO A 299 -21.57 -9.30 21.62
C PRO A 299 -20.95 -10.44 22.44
N ASP A 300 -21.75 -11.08 23.29
CA ASP A 300 -21.30 -12.12 24.24
C ASP A 300 -20.81 -13.43 23.58
N ASN A 301 -21.15 -13.69 22.31
CA ASN A 301 -20.71 -14.88 21.57
C ASN A 301 -19.26 -14.80 21.07
N TYR A 302 -18.59 -13.66 21.23
CA TYR A 302 -17.21 -13.44 20.77
C TYR A 302 -16.19 -13.78 21.86
N GLN A 303 -15.08 -14.42 21.47
CA GLN A 303 -13.97 -14.65 22.40
C GLN A 303 -12.98 -13.50 22.32
N ILE A 304 -12.82 -12.79 23.42
CA ILE A 304 -12.07 -11.53 23.44
C ILE A 304 -10.85 -11.69 24.33
N HIS A 305 -9.70 -11.33 23.77
CA HIS A 305 -8.42 -11.30 24.46
C HIS A 305 -7.88 -9.87 24.43
N ILE A 306 -7.12 -9.48 25.44
CA ILE A 306 -6.45 -8.17 25.51
C ILE A 306 -4.95 -8.42 25.57
N ALA A 307 -4.18 -7.69 24.77
CA ALA A 307 -2.72 -7.79 24.75
C ALA A 307 -2.08 -6.40 24.64
N PRO A 308 -1.09 -6.06 25.50
CA PRO A 308 -0.23 -4.91 25.24
C PRO A 308 0.64 -5.20 24.01
N VAL A 309 0.85 -4.20 23.15
CA VAL A 309 1.66 -4.32 21.94
C VAL A 309 2.53 -3.09 21.78
N ARG A 310 3.71 -3.23 21.15
CA ARG A 310 4.58 -2.09 20.83
C ARG A 310 3.96 -1.27 19.71
N MET A 311 4.03 0.07 19.79
CA MET A 311 3.57 0.95 18.70
C MET A 311 4.09 0.54 17.32
N ALA A 312 5.36 0.13 17.22
CA ALA A 312 5.99 -0.26 15.96
C ALA A 312 5.43 -1.57 15.34
N GLU A 313 4.69 -2.37 16.11
CA GLU A 313 4.12 -3.65 15.67
C GLU A 313 2.65 -3.51 15.25
N VAL A 314 1.99 -2.39 15.56
CA VAL A 314 0.56 -2.17 15.31
C VAL A 314 0.24 -2.29 13.82
N ASP A 315 0.97 -1.58 12.97
CA ASP A 315 0.72 -1.56 11.52
C ASP A 315 0.88 -2.96 10.91
N LEU A 316 1.87 -3.73 11.39
CA LEU A 316 2.09 -5.10 10.94
C LEU A 316 0.92 -6.01 11.31
N LEU A 317 0.41 -5.91 12.53
CA LEU A 317 -0.72 -6.71 12.99
C LEU A 317 -2.02 -6.36 12.26
N LEU A 318 -2.24 -5.08 11.96
CA LEU A 318 -3.36 -4.63 11.13
C LEU A 318 -3.25 -5.24 9.73
N GLN A 319 -2.08 -5.16 9.10
CA GLN A 319 -1.84 -5.72 7.76
C GLN A 319 -2.03 -7.24 7.72
N GLU A 320 -1.67 -7.97 8.77
CA GLU A 320 -1.85 -9.43 8.84
C GLU A 320 -3.34 -9.83 9.00
N SER A 321 -4.14 -8.99 9.66
CA SER A 321 -5.54 -9.30 9.97
C SER A 321 -6.54 -8.79 8.94
N LEU A 322 -6.28 -7.66 8.27
CA LEU A 322 -7.14 -7.12 7.21
C LEU A 322 -7.56 -8.15 6.13
N PRO A 323 -6.69 -9.09 5.69
CA PRO A 323 -7.07 -10.14 4.74
C PRO A 323 -8.04 -11.19 5.29
N LEU A 324 -8.32 -11.23 6.60
CA LEU A 324 -9.26 -12.18 7.20
C LEU A 324 -10.72 -11.84 6.81
N PRO A 325 -11.68 -12.75 7.00
CA PRO A 325 -13.08 -12.44 6.71
C PRO A 325 -13.61 -11.34 7.63
N ALA A 326 -14.53 -10.53 7.10
CA ALA A 326 -15.24 -9.51 7.86
C ALA A 326 -16.01 -10.14 9.05
N VAL A 327 -16.26 -9.34 10.08
CA VAL A 327 -17.00 -9.75 11.27
C VAL A 327 -18.47 -9.35 11.09
N ASP A 328 -19.34 -10.33 10.92
CA ASP A 328 -20.78 -10.11 10.88
C ASP A 328 -21.35 -10.20 12.30
N LEU A 329 -21.81 -9.05 12.83
CA LEU A 329 -22.40 -8.96 14.18
C LEU A 329 -23.82 -9.53 14.26
N THR A 330 -24.48 -9.75 13.12
CA THR A 330 -25.81 -10.37 13.06
C THR A 330 -25.75 -11.89 13.06
N SER A 331 -24.57 -12.46 12.84
CA SER A 331 -24.31 -13.90 12.85
C SER A 331 -24.09 -14.41 14.28
N SER A 332 -24.49 -15.65 14.53
CA SER A 332 -24.17 -16.37 15.78
C SER A 332 -22.80 -17.07 15.75
N GLU A 333 -21.97 -16.78 14.75
CA GLU A 333 -20.62 -17.36 14.63
C GLU A 333 -19.73 -16.89 15.79
N THR A 334 -18.94 -17.81 16.34
CA THR A 334 -17.94 -17.48 17.36
C THR A 334 -16.66 -17.01 16.67
N VAL A 335 -16.27 -15.76 16.88
CA VAL A 335 -15.04 -15.19 16.34
C VAL A 335 -14.09 -14.82 17.48
N ASP A 336 -12.81 -15.14 17.29
CA ASP A 336 -11.73 -14.76 18.21
C ASP A 336 -11.21 -13.37 17.85
N ILE A 337 -11.25 -12.45 18.81
CA ILE A 337 -10.79 -11.06 18.66
C ILE A 337 -9.73 -10.76 19.72
N ILE A 338 -8.66 -10.10 19.29
CA ILE A 338 -7.62 -9.58 20.17
C ILE A 338 -7.69 -8.06 20.15
N ILE A 339 -7.82 -7.47 21.33
CA ILE A 339 -7.74 -6.04 21.54
C ILE A 339 -6.27 -5.70 21.80
N LEU A 340 -5.73 -4.83 20.96
CA LEU A 340 -4.37 -4.34 21.05
C LEU A 340 -4.36 -3.08 21.89
N VAL A 341 -3.52 -3.08 22.91
CA VAL A 341 -3.24 -1.88 23.71
C VAL A 341 -1.87 -1.34 23.29
N PRO A 342 -1.83 -0.35 22.39
CA PRO A 342 -0.58 0.26 21.93
C PRO A 342 0.19 0.91 23.09
N LEU A 343 1.48 0.61 23.20
CA LEU A 343 2.38 1.18 24.20
C LEU A 343 3.73 1.57 23.58
N SER A 344 4.35 2.61 24.14
CA SER A 344 5.74 2.97 23.83
C SER A 344 6.69 1.84 24.23
N ASN A 345 7.87 1.76 23.58
CA ASN A 345 8.85 0.69 23.86
C ASN A 345 9.25 0.60 25.35
N GLN A 346 9.38 1.75 26.01
CA GLN A 346 9.72 1.82 27.44
C GLN A 346 8.59 1.28 28.33
N ASN A 347 7.35 1.72 28.07
CA ASN A 347 6.18 1.28 28.82
C ASN A 347 5.89 -0.21 28.58
N TYR A 348 6.02 -0.66 27.33
CA TYR A 348 5.87 -2.07 26.98
C TYR A 348 6.86 -2.95 27.74
N GLY A 349 8.16 -2.64 27.73
CA GLY A 349 9.16 -3.45 28.44
C GLY A 349 8.91 -3.51 29.97
N ARG A 350 8.47 -2.39 30.56
CA ARG A 350 8.13 -2.32 31.98
C ARG A 350 6.89 -3.13 32.33
N TYR A 351 5.81 -3.03 31.55
CA TYR A 351 4.55 -3.69 31.87
C TYR A 351 4.53 -5.15 31.43
N ALA A 352 5.15 -5.49 30.30
CA ALA A 352 5.28 -6.88 29.84
C ALA A 352 6.01 -7.74 30.88
N SER A 353 7.14 -7.26 31.41
CA SER A 353 7.87 -7.98 32.47
C SER A 353 7.09 -8.13 33.78
N GLN A 354 6.11 -7.26 34.06
CA GLN A 354 5.22 -7.38 35.22
C GLN A 354 4.06 -8.36 35.00
N LEU A 355 3.63 -8.54 33.74
CA LEU A 355 2.60 -9.49 33.34
C LEU A 355 3.17 -10.89 33.05
N GLU A 356 4.46 -10.98 32.74
CA GLU A 356 5.18 -12.24 32.58
C GLU A 356 5.22 -12.99 33.91
N ARG A 357 4.53 -14.13 33.95
CA ARG A 357 4.59 -15.06 35.08
C ARG A 357 5.66 -16.10 34.81
N ASP A 358 6.55 -16.29 35.77
CA ASP A 358 7.45 -17.44 35.74
C ASP A 358 6.61 -18.73 35.66
N PRO A 359 6.94 -19.65 34.75
CA PRO A 359 6.23 -20.90 34.62
C PRO A 359 6.35 -21.67 35.93
N ASN A 360 5.22 -21.92 36.60
CA ASN A 360 5.23 -22.76 37.80
C ASN A 360 5.46 -24.22 37.37
N ILE A 361 6.72 -24.65 37.37
CA ILE A 361 7.17 -25.97 36.89
C ILE A 361 6.51 -27.13 37.68
N SER A 362 5.97 -26.85 38.86
CA SER A 362 5.43 -27.82 39.81
C SER A 362 4.10 -28.47 39.40
N GLU A 363 3.32 -27.87 38.48
CA GLU A 363 1.97 -28.34 38.11
C GLU A 363 1.85 -28.85 36.66
N ARG A 364 2.89 -29.50 36.12
CA ARG A 364 2.75 -30.26 34.86
C ARG A 364 2.05 -31.60 35.08
N LYS A 365 0.76 -31.58 35.41
CA LYS A 365 -0.12 -32.70 35.03
C LYS A 365 -0.66 -32.39 33.64
N LEU A 366 -0.22 -33.16 32.64
CA LEU A 366 -0.88 -33.21 31.33
C LEU A 366 -2.39 -33.37 31.58
N ARG A 367 -3.19 -32.36 31.25
CA ARG A 367 -4.64 -32.48 31.28
C ARG A 367 -5.00 -33.54 30.24
N ALA A 368 -5.39 -34.72 30.70
CA ALA A 368 -5.83 -35.79 29.82
C ALA A 368 -7.01 -35.27 28.98
N PHE A 369 -6.86 -35.28 27.67
CA PHE A 369 -7.95 -35.05 26.72
C PHE A 369 -8.88 -36.27 26.80
N ASP A 370 -10.06 -36.10 27.41
CA ASP A 370 -11.16 -37.06 27.31
C ASP A 370 -12.13 -36.57 26.22
N PRO A 371 -12.27 -37.27 25.08
CA PRO A 371 -13.04 -36.80 23.93
C PRO A 371 -14.57 -36.81 24.13
N LEU A 372 -15.10 -37.17 25.30
CA LEU A 372 -16.56 -37.24 25.55
C LEU A 372 -17.05 -36.48 26.79
N ARG A 373 -16.29 -35.51 27.31
CA ARG A 373 -16.74 -34.72 28.47
C ARG A 373 -17.42 -33.42 28.05
N LEU A 374 -18.68 -33.24 28.47
CA LEU A 374 -19.42 -31.98 28.36
C LEU A 374 -18.69 -30.89 29.16
N THR A 375 -18.15 -29.89 28.46
CA THR A 375 -17.42 -28.75 29.04
C THR A 375 -18.42 -27.79 29.70
N ILE A 376 -18.67 -27.98 30.99
CA ILE A 376 -19.29 -26.95 31.82
C ILE A 376 -18.18 -25.95 32.14
N TYR A 377 -18.31 -24.70 31.70
CA TYR A 377 -17.34 -23.65 32.01
C TYR A 377 -17.10 -23.58 33.52
N PRO A 378 -15.84 -23.62 33.98
CA PRO A 378 -15.56 -23.30 35.36
C PRO A 378 -15.82 -21.81 35.55
N ARG A 379 -16.77 -21.45 36.42
CA ARG A 379 -16.66 -20.16 37.13
C ARG A 379 -15.24 -20.12 37.71
N PRO A 380 -14.45 -19.05 37.50
CA PRO A 380 -13.16 -18.95 38.16
C PRO A 380 -13.38 -19.07 39.68
N ALA A 381 -12.51 -19.82 40.35
CA ALA A 381 -12.58 -19.97 41.80
C ALA A 381 -12.44 -18.57 42.45
N PRO A 382 -13.31 -18.20 43.41
CA PRO A 382 -13.41 -16.84 43.95
C PRO A 382 -12.21 -16.37 44.80
N HIS A 383 -11.02 -16.95 44.64
CA HIS A 383 -9.85 -16.69 45.48
C HIS A 383 -8.51 -16.78 44.73
N GLN A 384 -8.49 -16.86 43.39
CA GLN A 384 -7.30 -16.44 42.66
C GLN A 384 -7.36 -14.91 42.59
N LEU A 385 -6.75 -14.24 43.58
CA LEU A 385 -6.54 -12.79 43.53
C LEU A 385 -5.84 -12.48 42.22
N ASP A 386 -6.51 -11.75 41.35
CA ASP A 386 -5.92 -11.25 40.12
C ASP A 386 -4.91 -10.16 40.53
N THR A 387 -3.65 -10.58 40.78
CA THR A 387 -2.55 -9.70 41.23
C THR A 387 -2.21 -8.64 40.20
N ASP A 388 -2.67 -8.82 38.96
CA ASP A 388 -2.25 -8.03 37.81
C ASP A 388 -3.21 -6.86 37.57
N LYS A 389 -4.27 -6.74 38.37
CA LYS A 389 -5.26 -5.65 38.31
C LYS A 389 -4.62 -4.25 38.35
N ALA A 390 -3.61 -4.07 39.20
CA ALA A 390 -2.89 -2.79 39.31
C ALA A 390 -2.03 -2.50 38.06
N VAL A 391 -1.45 -3.54 37.46
CA VAL A 391 -0.63 -3.44 36.24
C VAL A 391 -1.52 -3.09 35.05
N TRP A 392 -2.67 -3.76 34.90
CA TRP A 392 -3.63 -3.47 33.84
C TRP A 392 -4.24 -2.06 33.94
N ARG A 393 -4.55 -1.59 35.15
CA ARG A 393 -4.92 -0.18 35.37
C ARG A 393 -3.81 0.76 34.91
N ALA A 394 -2.56 0.45 35.22
CA ALA A 394 -1.42 1.28 34.82
C ALA A 394 -1.18 1.27 33.30
N ILE A 395 -1.39 0.14 32.63
CA ILE A 395 -1.34 0.00 31.17
C ILE A 395 -2.38 0.90 30.51
N PHE A 396 -3.65 0.78 30.90
CA PHE A 396 -4.73 1.59 30.32
C PHE A 396 -4.59 3.08 30.63
N ASN A 397 -4.07 3.45 31.79
CA ASN A 397 -3.78 4.86 32.10
C ASN A 397 -2.57 5.41 31.31
N ALA A 398 -1.66 4.55 30.86
CA ALA A 398 -0.49 4.94 30.08
C ALA A 398 -0.77 5.06 28.58
N THR A 399 -1.88 4.49 28.09
CA THR A 399 -2.34 4.69 26.71
C THR A 399 -2.96 6.09 26.60
N GLU A 400 -2.31 6.95 25.81
CA GLU A 400 -2.71 8.36 25.59
C GLU A 400 -3.97 8.47 24.73
N GLU A 401 -4.21 7.51 23.85
CA GLU A 401 -5.36 7.48 22.96
C GLU A 401 -6.64 6.99 23.67
N ASP A 402 -7.77 7.66 23.38
CA ASP A 402 -9.11 7.23 23.80
C ASP A 402 -9.69 6.15 22.88
N THR A 403 -8.95 5.80 21.83
CA THR A 403 -9.23 4.69 20.92
C THR A 403 -8.23 3.56 21.14
N LEU A 404 -8.75 2.33 21.15
CA LEU A 404 -7.97 1.10 21.11
C LEU A 404 -8.19 0.41 19.77
N LEU A 405 -7.32 -0.54 19.43
CA LEU A 405 -7.43 -1.28 18.17
C LEU A 405 -7.89 -2.71 18.47
N TYR A 406 -8.73 -3.25 17.60
CA TYR A 406 -9.09 -4.67 17.64
C TYR A 406 -8.64 -5.35 16.36
N VAL A 407 -8.32 -6.63 16.48
CA VAL A 407 -7.78 -7.47 15.42
C VAL A 407 -8.41 -8.85 15.53
N ARG A 408 -9.03 -9.32 14.44
CA ARG A 408 -9.52 -10.70 14.34
C ARG A 408 -8.33 -11.63 14.33
N ARG A 409 -8.37 -12.66 15.16
CA ARG A 409 -7.41 -13.74 15.10
C ARG A 409 -7.84 -14.75 14.04
N PRO A 410 -6.91 -15.32 13.25
CA PRO A 410 -7.23 -16.54 12.53
C PRO A 410 -7.67 -17.61 13.54
N LEU A 411 -8.73 -18.36 13.22
CA LEU A 411 -9.12 -19.53 14.01
C LEU A 411 -7.89 -20.46 14.09
N ARG A 412 -7.33 -20.62 15.28
CA ARG A 412 -6.22 -21.55 15.60
C ARG A 412 -6.60 -22.97 15.12
N ALA A 413 -5.74 -23.87 14.61
CA ALA A 413 -4.27 -23.92 14.60
C ALA A 413 -3.63 -25.03 13.69
N ALA A 414 -4.29 -25.63 12.69
CA ALA A 414 -3.71 -26.79 11.97
C ALA A 414 -3.02 -26.49 10.62
N GLU A 415 -3.35 -25.40 9.92
CA GLU A 415 -2.89 -25.19 8.53
C GLU A 415 -1.65 -24.28 8.37
N THR A 416 -1.32 -23.44 9.35
CA THR A 416 -0.18 -22.51 9.24
C THR A 416 1.16 -23.05 9.73
N GLN A 417 1.27 -24.33 10.13
CA GLN A 417 2.47 -24.91 10.81
C GLN A 417 3.01 -24.13 12.03
N VAL A 418 2.40 -23.00 12.42
CA VAL A 418 2.66 -22.31 13.69
C VAL A 418 1.63 -22.79 14.72
N SER A 419 1.60 -24.12 14.89
CA SER A 419 1.02 -24.73 16.07
C SER A 419 1.95 -24.47 17.25
N GLY A 420 1.45 -23.74 18.24
CA GLY A 420 1.97 -23.63 19.60
C GLY A 420 3.44 -24.00 19.82
N ILE A 421 4.32 -23.02 19.62
CA ILE A 421 5.43 -22.90 20.56
C ILE A 421 4.80 -22.48 21.89
N VAL A 422 4.30 -23.48 22.62
CA VAL A 422 4.42 -23.42 24.07
C VAL A 422 5.92 -23.52 24.28
N LEU A 423 6.58 -22.38 24.51
CA LEU A 423 7.90 -22.40 25.13
C LEU A 423 7.69 -23.12 26.45
N ALA A 424 7.98 -24.42 26.45
CA ALA A 424 8.10 -25.21 27.65
C ALA A 424 9.38 -24.73 28.34
N ASN A 425 9.36 -23.50 28.88
CA ASN A 425 10.39 -23.01 29.78
C ASN A 425 10.52 -24.07 30.89
N GLY A 426 11.73 -24.63 31.01
CA GLY A 426 12.04 -25.75 31.90
C GLY A 426 12.63 -26.99 31.24
N PHE A 427 13.07 -26.95 29.98
CA PHE A 427 14.07 -27.90 29.50
C PHE A 427 15.45 -27.27 29.59
N ASP A 428 16.35 -27.87 30.39
CA ASP A 428 17.78 -27.66 30.23
C ASP A 428 18.14 -28.19 28.84
N PHE A 429 18.55 -27.29 27.95
CA PHE A 429 19.13 -27.71 26.69
C PHE A 429 20.37 -28.57 26.99
N PRO A 430 20.55 -29.72 26.32
CA PRO A 430 21.83 -30.40 26.40
C PRO A 430 22.91 -29.38 26.01
N PRO A 431 24.03 -29.31 26.74
CA PRO A 431 25.02 -28.26 26.53
C PRO A 431 25.41 -28.22 25.06
N VAL A 432 25.20 -27.07 24.43
CA VAL A 432 25.52 -26.86 23.03
C VAL A 432 26.99 -27.22 22.85
N LYS A 433 27.27 -28.32 22.16
CA LYS A 433 28.63 -28.61 21.71
C LYS A 433 29.05 -27.42 20.85
N LYS A 434 30.04 -26.66 21.32
CA LYS A 434 30.67 -25.59 20.53
C LYS A 434 30.96 -26.14 19.13
N PRO A 435 30.60 -25.41 18.05
CA PRO A 435 30.74 -25.92 16.70
C PRO A 435 32.19 -26.28 16.45
N THR A 436 32.46 -27.57 16.34
CA THR A 436 33.75 -28.05 15.86
C THR A 436 33.69 -27.94 14.35
N SER A 437 34.49 -27.04 13.78
CA SER A 437 34.70 -26.93 12.35
C SER A 437 35.42 -28.18 11.84
N SER A 438 34.66 -29.23 11.60
CA SER A 438 35.13 -30.41 10.88
C SER A 438 34.02 -30.89 9.95
N ASN A 439 34.20 -30.63 8.65
CA ASN A 439 33.46 -31.31 7.59
C ASN A 439 33.61 -32.82 7.80
N THR A 440 32.54 -33.49 8.21
CA THR A 440 32.54 -34.94 8.35
C THR A 440 32.24 -35.54 6.98
N THR A 441 33.27 -36.05 6.32
CA THR A 441 33.13 -36.98 5.20
C THR A 441 32.74 -38.35 5.73
N VAL A 442 31.56 -38.83 5.36
CA VAL A 442 31.14 -40.22 5.61
C VAL A 442 31.41 -41.04 4.35
N SER A 443 32.27 -42.05 4.45
CA SER A 443 32.45 -43.06 3.42
C SER A 443 31.57 -44.27 3.72
N THR A 444 30.70 -44.62 2.77
CA THR A 444 30.04 -45.93 2.72
C THR A 444 30.79 -46.86 1.77
N SER A 445 30.66 -48.17 1.97
CA SER A 445 31.44 -49.24 1.34
C SER A 445 31.27 -49.41 -0.18
N ASP A 446 30.50 -48.56 -0.83
CA ASP A 446 30.44 -48.45 -2.28
C ASP A 446 30.80 -47.00 -2.65
N ASN A 447 31.87 -46.82 -3.40
CA ASN A 447 32.57 -45.55 -3.69
C ASN A 447 31.70 -44.46 -4.39
N ASN A 448 30.66 -43.95 -3.74
CA ASN A 448 29.93 -42.77 -4.15
C ASN A 448 29.95 -41.73 -3.04
N ILE A 449 30.60 -40.59 -3.31
CA ILE A 449 30.69 -39.43 -2.42
C ILE A 449 29.41 -38.62 -2.60
N LEU A 450 28.54 -38.59 -1.58
CA LEU A 450 27.39 -37.68 -1.50
C LEU A 450 27.69 -36.58 -0.48
N THR A 451 27.96 -35.37 -0.96
CA THR A 451 27.95 -34.16 -0.14
C THR A 451 26.51 -33.76 0.14
N ILE A 452 26.04 -33.97 1.37
CA ILE A 452 24.74 -33.46 1.81
C ILE A 452 24.92 -31.95 2.08
N ALA A 453 24.45 -31.12 1.16
CA ALA A 453 24.28 -29.69 1.43
C ALA A 453 23.13 -29.53 2.44
N ASN A 454 23.38 -28.77 3.50
CA ASN A 454 22.34 -28.41 4.47
C ASN A 454 21.14 -27.79 3.74
N SER A 455 19.94 -28.25 4.07
CA SER A 455 18.68 -27.69 3.56
C SER A 455 18.60 -26.18 3.83
N PRO A 456 18.06 -25.35 2.91
CA PRO A 456 17.99 -23.89 3.09
C PRO A 456 17.03 -23.46 4.21
N THR A 457 16.17 -24.35 4.69
CA THR A 457 15.01 -24.01 5.53
C THR A 457 15.19 -24.30 7.03
N ASP A 458 16.34 -24.84 7.44
CA ASP A 458 16.58 -25.16 8.86
C ASP A 458 17.70 -24.30 9.45
N ARG A 459 17.36 -23.04 9.79
CA ARG A 459 18.14 -22.20 10.70
C ARG A 459 17.20 -21.40 11.58
N GLY A 460 16.80 -22.01 12.68
CA GLY A 460 16.01 -21.36 13.73
C GLY A 460 16.72 -20.14 14.34
N GLY A 461 15.94 -19.08 14.54
CA GLY A 461 15.83 -18.32 15.79
C GLY A 461 17.09 -17.93 16.57
N VAL A 462 18.20 -17.60 15.90
CA VAL A 462 19.25 -16.77 16.51
C VAL A 462 18.99 -15.36 16.02
N ILE A 463 18.79 -14.39 16.93
CA ILE A 463 18.85 -12.97 16.59
C ILE A 463 20.22 -12.78 15.95
N VAL A 464 20.24 -12.66 14.63
CA VAL A 464 21.47 -12.48 13.87
C VAL A 464 21.89 -11.05 14.15
N ASP A 465 23.09 -10.87 14.72
CA ASP A 465 23.69 -9.55 14.92
C ASP A 465 23.64 -8.78 13.60
N GLU A 466 23.34 -7.48 13.61
CA GLU A 466 23.17 -6.68 12.37
C GLU A 466 24.43 -6.81 11.47
N ASP A 467 25.59 -6.92 12.11
CA ASP A 467 26.89 -7.17 11.49
C ASP A 467 26.94 -8.50 10.74
N ASP A 468 26.33 -9.56 11.28
CA ASP A 468 26.28 -10.89 10.65
C ASP A 468 25.26 -10.92 9.51
N VAL A 469 24.18 -10.13 9.60
CA VAL A 469 23.23 -9.92 8.50
C VAL A 469 23.94 -9.24 7.33
N ILE A 470 24.67 -8.15 7.57
CA ILE A 470 25.40 -7.40 6.54
C ILE A 470 26.44 -8.30 5.86
N LYS A 471 27.23 -9.06 6.63
CA LYS A 471 28.24 -10.00 6.08
C LYS A 471 27.62 -11.13 5.26
N ARG A 472 26.37 -11.51 5.53
CA ARG A 472 25.64 -12.53 4.77
C ARG A 472 25.16 -12.01 3.40
N PHE A 473 24.76 -10.75 3.33
CA PHE A 473 24.23 -10.14 2.11
C PHE A 473 25.30 -9.50 1.22
N LEU A 474 26.36 -8.97 1.82
CA LEU A 474 27.44 -8.29 1.10
C LEU A 474 28.73 -9.09 1.17
N SER A 475 29.12 -9.67 0.03
CA SER A 475 30.47 -10.23 -0.13
C SER A 475 31.33 -9.28 -0.96
N LEU A 476 32.46 -8.85 -0.40
CA LEU A 476 33.44 -8.03 -1.15
C LEU A 476 33.95 -8.76 -2.40
N ARG A 477 33.94 -10.09 -2.38
CA ARG A 477 34.26 -10.93 -3.53
C ARG A 477 33.30 -10.68 -4.70
N ALA A 478 31.98 -10.66 -4.47
CA ALA A 478 31.01 -10.34 -5.52
C ALA A 478 31.13 -8.89 -6.00
N ILE A 479 31.38 -7.94 -5.10
CA ILE A 479 31.60 -6.53 -5.47
C ILE A 479 32.87 -6.35 -6.31
N GLY A 480 33.92 -7.11 -6.00
CA GLY A 480 35.15 -7.18 -6.77
C GLY A 480 34.96 -7.71 -8.19
N GLU A 481 33.92 -8.53 -8.44
CA GLU A 481 33.55 -8.95 -9.80
C GLU A 481 32.94 -7.80 -10.61
N PHE A 482 32.21 -6.87 -9.97
CA PHE A 482 31.67 -5.69 -10.64
C PHE A 482 32.70 -4.58 -10.86
N ARG A 483 33.69 -4.45 -9.96
CA ARG A 483 34.79 -3.45 -10.03
C ARG A 483 36.15 -4.15 -10.14
N MET A 484 36.34 -4.93 -11.21
CA MET A 484 37.49 -5.82 -11.36
C MET A 484 38.85 -5.09 -11.33
N PRO A 485 39.80 -5.50 -10.45
CA PRO A 485 41.16 -4.97 -10.45
C PRO A 485 41.90 -5.37 -11.74
N ARG A 486 42.33 -4.38 -12.53
CA ARG A 486 42.91 -4.62 -13.87
C ARG A 486 44.41 -4.94 -13.81
N THR A 487 45.12 -4.38 -12.83
CA THR A 487 46.58 -4.53 -12.71
C THR A 487 46.96 -5.52 -11.60
N GLU A 488 48.08 -6.24 -11.73
CA GLU A 488 48.57 -7.15 -10.66
C GLU A 488 48.76 -6.46 -9.30
N VAL A 489 49.17 -5.19 -9.32
CA VAL A 489 49.33 -4.37 -8.11
C VAL A 489 47.97 -4.10 -7.45
N GLU A 490 46.91 -3.96 -8.24
CA GLU A 490 45.55 -3.76 -7.74
C GLU A 490 44.93 -5.05 -7.23
N LYS A 491 45.22 -6.19 -7.88
CA LYS A 491 44.82 -7.51 -7.38
C LYS A 491 45.38 -7.74 -5.96
N LYS A 492 46.66 -7.40 -5.74
CA LYS A 492 47.30 -7.45 -4.41
C LYS A 492 46.73 -6.43 -3.41
N ALA A 493 46.16 -5.33 -3.89
CA ALA A 493 45.50 -4.34 -3.04
C ALA A 493 44.10 -4.82 -2.65
N PHE A 494 43.35 -5.39 -3.60
CA PHE A 494 42.03 -5.97 -3.40
C PHE A 494 42.07 -7.15 -2.42
N THR A 495 43.00 -8.11 -2.58
CA THR A 495 43.12 -9.23 -1.63
C THR A 495 43.43 -8.75 -0.21
N TRP A 496 44.22 -7.68 -0.06
CA TRP A 496 44.49 -7.09 1.25
C TRP A 496 43.25 -6.43 1.87
N VAL A 497 42.42 -5.77 1.06
CA VAL A 497 41.17 -5.14 1.50
C VAL A 497 40.13 -6.21 1.87
N GLU A 498 40.06 -7.31 1.12
CA GLU A 498 39.18 -8.44 1.40
C GLU A 498 39.55 -9.15 2.71
N GLU A 499 40.84 -9.39 2.96
CA GLU A 499 41.28 -10.15 4.13
C GLU A 499 41.25 -9.36 5.44
N LYS A 500 41.49 -8.04 5.40
CA LYS A 500 41.61 -7.21 6.62
C LYS A 500 40.34 -6.40 6.92
N PRO A 501 40.10 -5.24 6.28
CA PRO A 501 38.90 -4.44 6.57
C PRO A 501 37.61 -5.13 6.10
N GLY A 502 37.68 -6.09 5.18
CA GLY A 502 36.51 -6.80 4.65
C GLY A 502 35.79 -7.72 5.61
N GLN A 503 36.37 -8.01 6.77
CA GLN A 503 35.75 -8.86 7.81
C GLN A 503 34.96 -8.04 8.85
N GLU A 504 35.17 -6.72 8.88
CA GLU A 504 34.51 -5.79 9.79
C GLU A 504 33.28 -5.15 9.10
N ALA A 505 32.12 -5.16 9.77
CA ALA A 505 30.87 -4.70 9.16
C ALA A 505 30.88 -3.18 8.89
N GLU A 506 31.39 -2.40 9.84
CA GLU A 506 31.54 -0.95 9.72
C GLU A 506 32.44 -0.56 8.54
N ALA A 507 33.60 -1.21 8.41
CA ALA A 507 34.53 -1.00 7.30
C ALA A 507 33.91 -1.36 5.94
N LEU A 508 33.04 -2.38 5.90
CA LEU A 508 32.35 -2.81 4.68
C LEU A 508 31.32 -1.76 4.23
N GLN A 509 30.52 -1.22 5.16
CA GLN A 509 29.61 -0.11 4.89
C GLN A 509 30.38 1.11 4.39
N GLN A 510 31.50 1.44 5.04
CA GLN A 510 32.31 2.58 4.65
C GLN A 510 32.90 2.43 3.25
N LEU A 511 33.31 1.21 2.89
CA LEU A 511 33.83 0.88 1.58
C LEU A 511 32.74 0.94 0.50
N LEU A 512 31.51 0.49 0.79
CA LEU A 512 30.39 0.57 -0.13
C LEU A 512 30.08 2.03 -0.51
N PHE A 513 30.07 2.93 0.46
CA PHE A 513 29.90 4.36 0.22
C PHE A 513 30.95 4.91 -0.75
N LEU A 514 32.23 4.56 -0.54
CA LEU A 514 33.31 5.01 -1.42
C LEU A 514 33.17 4.44 -2.83
N LEU A 515 32.78 3.17 -2.98
CA LEU A 515 32.57 2.55 -4.29
C LEU A 515 31.42 3.17 -5.07
N LEU A 516 30.34 3.56 -4.38
CA LEU A 516 29.19 4.24 -4.98
C LEU A 516 29.54 5.67 -5.42
N ARG A 517 30.34 6.38 -4.62
CA ARG A 517 30.72 7.79 -4.92
C ARG A 517 31.85 7.92 -5.93
N ILE A 518 32.73 6.94 -6.06
CA ILE A 518 33.83 6.96 -7.03
C ILE A 518 33.37 6.33 -8.34
N SER A 519 33.36 7.14 -9.41
CA SER A 519 33.01 6.70 -10.76
C SER A 519 33.86 5.49 -11.24
N PRO A 520 33.28 4.54 -11.99
CA PRO A 520 33.99 3.41 -12.60
C PRO A 520 35.21 3.80 -13.46
N TRP A 521 35.28 5.05 -13.94
CA TRP A 521 36.44 5.54 -14.67
C TRP A 521 37.76 5.44 -13.89
N TYR A 522 37.69 5.49 -12.55
CA TYR A 522 38.86 5.44 -11.67
C TYR A 522 39.21 4.03 -11.16
N ASP A 523 38.56 3.00 -11.69
CA ASP A 523 38.84 1.59 -11.36
C ASP A 523 40.32 1.17 -11.44
N PRO A 524 41.15 1.68 -12.39
CA PRO A 524 42.58 1.34 -12.45
C PRO A 524 43.46 1.86 -11.30
N VAL A 525 42.90 2.62 -10.36
CA VAL A 525 43.62 3.11 -9.17
C VAL A 525 42.81 2.92 -7.86
N LEU A 526 41.56 2.44 -7.96
CA LEU A 526 40.56 2.43 -6.89
C LEU A 526 40.97 1.58 -5.69
N TRP A 527 41.41 0.35 -5.91
CA TRP A 527 41.74 -0.56 -4.80
C TRP A 527 43.00 -0.13 -4.05
N ARG A 528 43.92 0.55 -4.76
CA ARG A 528 45.13 1.12 -4.14
C ARG A 528 44.81 2.37 -3.33
N THR A 529 43.85 3.19 -3.74
CA THR A 529 43.39 4.33 -2.93
C THR A 529 42.67 3.87 -1.68
N ILE A 530 41.74 2.92 -1.80
CA ILE A 530 41.03 2.36 -0.66
C ILE A 530 42.03 1.79 0.36
N LYS A 531 43.00 0.99 -0.10
CA LYS A 531 44.09 0.49 0.77
C LYS A 531 44.88 1.61 1.45
N ALA A 532 45.23 2.67 0.73
CA ALA A 532 45.98 3.80 1.30
C ALA A 532 45.16 4.59 2.34
N LEU A 533 43.84 4.75 2.11
CA LEU A 533 42.94 5.42 3.04
C LEU A 533 42.75 4.61 4.34
N PHE A 534 42.59 3.29 4.26
CA PHE A 534 42.53 2.40 5.44
C PHE A 534 43.85 2.44 6.23
N GLN A 535 45.01 2.35 5.56
CA GLN A 535 46.31 2.35 6.25
C GLN A 535 46.64 3.66 6.97
N LYS A 536 46.05 4.78 6.53
CA LYS A 536 46.25 6.11 7.11
C LYS A 536 45.09 6.57 7.98
N ASN A 537 44.06 5.74 8.16
CA ASN A 537 42.82 6.05 8.88
C ASN A 537 42.14 7.35 8.40
N LEU A 538 41.99 7.51 7.08
CA LEU A 538 41.46 8.72 6.44
C LEU A 538 40.06 8.56 5.85
N ILE A 539 39.37 7.47 6.18
CA ILE A 539 38.13 7.07 5.49
C ILE A 539 36.98 7.97 5.85
N GLU A 540 36.75 8.22 7.13
CA GLU A 540 35.69 9.13 7.60
C GLU A 540 35.84 10.53 6.97
N LYS A 541 37.06 11.08 6.99
CA LYS A 541 37.38 12.37 6.35
C LYS A 541 37.18 12.35 4.83
N ALA A 542 37.47 11.23 4.18
CA ALA A 542 37.22 11.08 2.76
C ALA A 542 35.71 11.00 2.45
N GLN A 543 34.92 10.35 3.31
CA GLN A 543 33.47 10.29 3.17
C GLN A 543 32.82 11.64 3.38
N GLU A 544 33.24 12.39 4.40
CA GLU A 544 32.75 13.73 4.71
C GLU A 544 32.96 14.67 3.50
N ILE A 545 34.20 14.77 3.00
CA ILE A 545 34.52 15.60 1.83
C ILE A 545 33.79 15.14 0.55
N LEU A 546 33.59 13.83 0.38
CA LEU A 546 32.86 13.30 -0.77
C LEU A 546 31.33 13.49 -0.65
N SER A 547 30.80 13.60 0.57
CA SER A 547 29.39 13.89 0.83
C SER A 547 29.05 15.36 0.58
N GLU A 548 29.97 16.28 0.87
CA GLU A 548 29.85 17.72 0.61
C GLU A 548 29.91 18.10 -0.88
N ASN A 549 30.32 17.17 -1.76
CA ASN A 549 30.38 17.42 -3.20
C ASN A 549 29.00 17.24 -3.86
N GLU A 550 28.15 18.27 -3.77
CA GLU A 550 26.77 18.29 -4.31
C GLU A 550 26.69 18.03 -5.82
N THR A 551 27.74 18.40 -6.58
CA THR A 551 27.73 18.29 -8.05
C THR A 551 27.85 16.86 -8.58
N GLY A 552 28.35 15.92 -7.76
CA GLY A 552 28.56 14.52 -8.17
C GLY A 552 29.51 14.28 -9.34
N HIS A 553 30.16 15.34 -9.87
CA HIS A 553 30.93 15.25 -11.11
C HIS A 553 32.25 14.49 -10.90
N PRO A 554 32.58 13.46 -11.70
CA PRO A 554 33.75 12.58 -11.49
C PRO A 554 35.09 13.32 -11.37
N VAL A 555 35.27 14.41 -12.11
CA VAL A 555 36.48 15.25 -12.07
C VAL A 555 36.65 15.97 -10.72
N MET A 556 35.56 16.46 -10.15
CA MET A 556 35.60 17.14 -8.84
C MET A 556 35.90 16.14 -7.73
N THR A 557 35.32 14.95 -7.80
CA THR A 557 35.64 13.81 -6.92
C THR A 557 37.14 13.50 -6.93
N ALA A 558 37.77 13.46 -8.11
CA ALA A 558 39.21 13.26 -8.22
C ALA A 558 40.04 14.41 -7.63
N LYS A 559 39.68 15.68 -7.90
CA LYS A 559 40.39 16.85 -7.35
C LYS A 559 40.34 16.88 -5.82
N LEU A 560 39.20 16.56 -5.22
CA LEU A 560 39.02 16.49 -3.77
C LEU A 560 39.83 15.36 -3.14
N LEU A 561 39.78 14.15 -3.72
CA LEU A 561 40.55 13.01 -3.23
C LEU A 561 42.06 13.23 -3.38
N VAL A 562 42.53 13.82 -4.49
CA VAL A 562 43.95 14.16 -4.69
C VAL A 562 44.40 15.19 -3.65
N LYS A 563 43.60 16.23 -3.36
CA LYS A 563 43.91 17.22 -2.33
C LYS A 563 44.04 16.60 -0.93
N LEU A 564 43.09 15.72 -0.57
CA LEU A 564 43.13 14.99 0.70
C LEU A 564 44.37 14.10 0.79
N MET A 565 44.61 13.28 -0.24
CA MET A 565 45.74 12.35 -0.28
C MET A 565 47.11 13.05 -0.31
N ALA A 566 47.21 14.22 -0.96
CA ALA A 566 48.43 15.03 -1.00
C ALA A 566 48.77 15.63 0.37
N SER A 567 47.77 16.11 1.12
CA SER A 567 47.97 16.69 2.45
C SER A 567 48.45 15.68 3.50
N GLN A 568 48.19 14.38 3.30
CA GLN A 568 48.45 13.31 4.27
C GLN A 568 49.58 12.35 3.86
N GLY A 569 50.37 12.72 2.84
CA GLY A 569 51.61 12.02 2.49
C GLY A 569 51.42 10.66 1.78
N VAL A 570 50.35 10.49 1.00
CA VAL A 570 50.14 9.29 0.14
C VAL A 570 51.15 9.29 -1.02
N SER A 571 51.48 8.12 -1.56
CA SER A 571 52.52 7.96 -2.60
C SER A 571 52.32 8.90 -3.81
N LYS A 572 53.35 9.67 -4.15
CA LYS A 572 53.36 10.63 -5.28
C LYS A 572 53.02 10.00 -6.63
N THR A 573 53.28 8.70 -6.79
CA THR A 573 52.96 7.94 -8.01
C THR A 573 51.46 7.72 -8.19
N LEU A 574 50.73 7.49 -7.09
CA LEU A 574 49.29 7.32 -7.12
C LEU A 574 48.55 8.64 -7.39
N LEU A 575 49.03 9.74 -6.82
CA LEU A 575 48.48 11.09 -7.06
C LEU A 575 48.54 11.48 -8.55
N LYS A 576 49.70 11.27 -9.18
CA LYS A 576 49.89 11.51 -10.63
C LYS A 576 48.92 10.68 -11.49
N GLN A 577 48.68 9.43 -11.13
CA GLN A 577 47.76 8.56 -11.87
C GLN A 577 46.30 9.04 -11.79
N TRP A 578 45.88 9.61 -10.66
CA TRP A 578 44.55 10.23 -10.53
C TRP A 578 44.42 11.51 -11.36
N GLU A 579 45.45 12.37 -11.35
CA GLU A 579 45.49 13.60 -12.16
C GLU A 579 45.48 13.29 -13.66
N GLU A 580 46.23 12.28 -14.11
CA GLU A 580 46.23 11.83 -15.50
C GLU A 580 44.86 11.28 -15.95
N LEU A 581 44.18 10.51 -15.10
CA LEU A 581 42.84 9.99 -15.38
C LEU A 581 41.77 11.09 -15.38
N ALA A 582 41.89 12.07 -14.49
CA ALA A 582 41.00 13.24 -14.47
C ALA A 582 41.19 14.13 -15.71
N MET A 583 42.42 14.40 -16.13
CA MET A 583 42.69 15.16 -17.37
C MET A 583 42.22 14.43 -18.63
N LYS A 584 42.25 13.09 -18.65
CA LYS A 584 41.68 12.31 -19.76
C LYS A 584 40.16 12.40 -19.80
N LEU A 585 39.50 12.47 -18.64
CA LEU A 585 38.04 12.60 -18.54
C LEU A 585 37.57 14.04 -18.80
N GLU A 586 38.36 15.07 -18.52
CA GLU A 586 38.04 16.46 -18.93
C GLU A 586 38.15 16.68 -20.45
N LYS A 587 38.88 15.80 -21.16
CA LYS A 587 39.09 15.87 -22.61
C LYS A 587 38.18 14.94 -23.42
N ALA A 588 37.55 13.98 -22.76
CA ALA A 588 36.56 13.06 -23.33
C ALA A 588 35.17 13.65 -23.14
#